data_AF-A0A968TPJ8-F1
#
_entry.id   AF-A0A968TPJ8-F1
#
_cell.length_a   1.000
_cell.length_b   1.000
_cell.length_c   1.000
_cell.angle_alpha   90.00
_cell.angle_beta   90.00
_cell.angle_gamma   90.00
#
_symmetry.space_group_name_H-M   'P 1'
#
loop_
_entity.id
_entity.type
_entity.pdbx_description
1 polymer ?
#
loop_
_entity_poly.entity_id
_entity_poly.type
_entity_poly.pdbx_seq_one_letter_code
_entity_poly.pdbx_strand_id
1 'polypeptide(L)'
;MANKRGLGKYMARRSPSTFKIQITSMVDMFVILLVFLLKTYSTSPVNITPKDGLRLPESTANTDPVDVVKLIVSAEGVFVEEKKVLAFEKGRLSAAQIDKDDPSFLRPLFEALDERAKHAKEISKVNDVI
;
A
#
# COMPACT_ATOMS: atom_id res chain seq x y z
N MET A 1 5.96 -32.60 -78.04
CA MET A 1 6.62 -32.74 -76.71
C MET A 1 6.89 -31.34 -76.17
N ALA A 2 6.17 -30.92 -75.12
CA ALA A 2 6.28 -29.56 -74.57
C ALA A 2 7.08 -29.57 -73.26
N ASN A 3 8.19 -28.82 -73.22
CA ASN A 3 9.09 -28.72 -72.08
C ASN A 3 8.49 -27.85 -70.95
N LYS A 4 8.03 -28.49 -69.87
CA LYS A 4 7.72 -27.82 -68.59
C LYS A 4 8.97 -27.74 -67.71
N ARG A 5 9.84 -26.75 -67.94
CA ARG A 5 10.99 -26.47 -67.05
C ARG A 5 11.11 -24.96 -66.82
N GLY A 6 10.33 -24.45 -65.87
CA GLY A 6 10.39 -23.02 -65.53
C GLY A 6 9.81 -22.61 -64.17
N LEU A 7 9.14 -23.50 -63.44
CA LEU A 7 8.44 -23.14 -62.19
C LEU A 7 9.17 -23.52 -60.89
N GLY A 8 10.19 -24.37 -60.95
CA GLY A 8 10.88 -24.86 -59.75
C GLY A 8 11.77 -23.82 -59.03
N LYS A 9 12.25 -22.79 -59.75
CA LYS A 9 13.21 -21.82 -59.19
C LYS A 9 12.55 -20.72 -58.34
N TYR A 10 11.24 -20.57 -58.42
CA TYR A 10 10.48 -19.55 -57.68
C TYR A 10 9.84 -20.08 -56.39
N MET A 11 9.77 -21.42 -56.21
CA MET A 11 9.20 -22.02 -54.99
C MET A 11 10.22 -22.21 -53.86
N ALA A 12 11.52 -22.11 -54.13
CA ALA A 12 12.58 -22.33 -53.13
C ALA A 12 12.83 -21.13 -52.19
N ARG A 13 12.11 -20.01 -52.36
CA ARG A 13 12.37 -18.76 -51.61
C ARG A 13 11.40 -18.49 -50.45
N ARG A 14 10.47 -19.40 -50.18
CA ARG A 14 9.55 -19.29 -49.02
C ARG A 14 9.95 -20.30 -47.96
N SER A 15 11.16 -20.16 -47.42
CA SER A 15 11.48 -20.76 -46.12
C SER A 15 10.56 -20.09 -45.10
N PRO A 16 9.73 -20.83 -44.34
CA PRO A 16 9.03 -20.24 -43.22
C PRO A 16 10.12 -19.76 -42.26
N SER A 17 10.28 -18.44 -42.14
CA SER A 17 11.02 -17.83 -41.05
C SER A 17 10.27 -18.23 -39.78
N THR A 18 10.65 -19.36 -39.17
CA THR A 18 10.24 -19.71 -37.82
C THR A 18 10.71 -18.57 -36.94
N PHE A 19 9.79 -17.65 -36.64
CA PHE A 19 9.99 -16.59 -35.67
C PHE A 19 10.12 -17.27 -34.31
N LYS A 20 11.34 -17.67 -33.96
CA LYS A 20 11.64 -18.24 -32.64
C LYS A 20 11.51 -17.10 -31.64
N ILE A 21 10.42 -17.11 -30.88
CA ILE A 21 10.21 -16.16 -29.79
C ILE A 21 11.39 -16.31 -28.82
N GLN A 22 12.11 -15.22 -28.58
CA GLN A 22 13.22 -15.19 -27.62
C GLN A 22 12.65 -15.06 -26.20
N ILE A 23 12.16 -16.18 -25.67
CA ILE A 23 11.52 -16.23 -24.34
C ILE A 23 12.48 -15.75 -23.24
N THR A 24 13.78 -16.03 -23.37
CA THR A 24 14.80 -15.56 -22.43
C THR A 24 14.85 -14.03 -22.33
N SER A 25 14.82 -13.34 -23.48
CA SER A 25 14.83 -11.88 -23.53
C SER A 25 13.55 -11.27 -22.96
N MET A 26 12.40 -11.94 -23.13
CA MET A 26 11.12 -11.47 -22.57
C MET A 26 11.03 -11.70 -21.06
N VAL A 27 11.48 -12.86 -20.58
CA VAL A 27 11.54 -13.18 -19.15
C VAL A 27 12.47 -12.21 -18.44
N ASP A 28 13.59 -11.83 -19.04
CA ASP A 28 14.52 -10.84 -18.46
C ASP A 28 13.86 -9.47 -18.26
N MET A 29 13.13 -8.98 -19.27
CA MET A 29 12.35 -7.73 -19.13
C MET A 29 11.30 -7.82 -18.03
N PHE A 30 10.55 -8.92 -17.93
CA PHE A 30 9.57 -9.11 -16.87
C PHE A 30 10.21 -9.20 -15.48
N VAL A 31 11.35 -9.88 -15.36
CA VAL A 31 12.08 -10.01 -14.09
C VAL A 31 12.67 -8.67 -13.67
N ILE A 32 13.23 -7.88 -14.58
CA ILE A 32 13.71 -6.51 -14.30
C ILE A 32 12.56 -5.62 -13.82
N LEU A 33 11.39 -5.68 -14.47
CA LEU A 33 10.21 -4.95 -14.03
C LEU A 33 9.74 -5.40 -12.64
N LEU A 34 9.76 -6.70 -12.35
CA LEU A 34 9.41 -7.22 -11.03
C LEU A 34 10.39 -6.77 -9.95
N VAL A 35 11.69 -6.80 -10.21
CA VAL A 35 12.72 -6.30 -9.27
C VAL A 35 12.54 -4.81 -9.03
N PHE A 36 12.25 -4.03 -10.08
CA PHE A 36 11.94 -2.61 -9.98
C PHE A 36 10.68 -2.35 -9.14
N LEU A 37 9.62 -3.13 -9.36
CA LEU A 37 8.38 -3.02 -8.59
C LEU A 37 8.57 -3.44 -7.14
N LEU A 38 9.32 -4.50 -6.86
CA LEU A 38 9.66 -4.91 -5.49
C LEU A 38 10.47 -3.82 -4.76
N LYS A 39 11.44 -3.20 -5.46
CA LYS A 39 12.22 -2.10 -4.89
C LYS A 39 11.36 -0.86 -4.62
N THR A 40 10.45 -0.52 -5.53
CA THR A 40 9.57 0.66 -5.42
C THR A 40 8.45 0.44 -4.40
N TYR A 41 7.94 -0.79 -4.25
CA TYR A 41 6.96 -1.10 -3.21
C TYR A 41 7.53 -0.91 -1.80
N SER A 42 8.85 -1.10 -1.64
CA SER A 42 9.54 -0.91 -0.37
C SER A 42 9.76 0.55 0.04
N THR A 43 9.47 1.57 -0.80
CA THR A 43 9.83 2.97 -0.52
C THR A 43 8.72 3.84 0.09
N SER A 44 7.59 3.26 0.50
CA SER A 44 6.58 4.02 1.26
C SER A 44 6.06 3.19 2.44
N PRO A 45 6.81 3.16 3.57
CA PRO A 45 6.37 2.43 4.76
C PRO A 45 5.10 3.02 5.39
N VAL A 46 4.75 4.28 5.10
CA VAL A 46 3.61 4.95 5.74
C VAL A 46 2.69 5.60 4.70
N ASN A 47 1.74 4.82 4.18
CA ASN A 47 0.60 5.37 3.44
C ASN A 47 -0.34 6.10 4.40
N ILE A 48 -0.25 7.42 4.49
CA ILE A 48 -1.23 8.26 5.20
C ILE A 48 -2.32 8.61 4.20
N THR A 49 -3.47 7.94 4.28
CA THR A 49 -4.66 8.32 3.50
C THR A 49 -5.38 9.45 4.24
N PRO A 50 -5.32 10.71 3.78
CA PRO A 50 -6.06 11.79 4.42
C PRO A 50 -7.55 11.56 4.18
N LYS A 51 -8.38 11.79 5.20
CA LYS A 51 -9.83 11.83 5.00
C LYS A 51 -10.24 13.05 4.18
N ASP A 52 -11.38 12.95 3.49
CA ASP A 52 -11.94 14.06 2.70
C ASP A 52 -12.02 15.35 3.54
N GLY A 53 -11.45 16.44 3.01
CA GLY A 53 -11.38 17.74 3.68
C GLY A 53 -10.20 17.93 4.65
N LEU A 54 -9.35 16.92 4.88
CA LEU A 54 -8.12 17.07 5.66
C LEU A 54 -6.94 17.42 4.75
N ARG A 55 -6.34 18.59 4.96
CA ARG A 55 -5.06 18.95 4.33
C ARG A 55 -3.93 18.68 5.32
N LEU A 56 -3.02 17.78 4.96
CA LEU A 56 -1.81 17.54 5.75
C LEU A 56 -0.89 18.76 5.65
N PRO A 57 -0.30 19.23 6.76
CA PRO A 57 0.68 20.30 6.73
C PRO A 57 1.98 19.82 6.07
N GLU A 58 2.72 20.76 5.50
CA GLU A 58 4.08 20.50 5.01
C GLU A 58 4.97 20.10 6.20
N SER A 59 5.49 18.88 6.16
CA SER A 59 6.40 18.36 7.19
C SER A 59 7.83 18.75 6.85
N THR A 60 8.55 19.31 7.83
CA THR A 60 10.00 19.60 7.72
C THR A 60 10.86 18.53 8.38
N ALA A 61 10.28 17.39 8.75
CA ALA A 61 10.99 16.30 9.41
C ALA A 61 11.98 15.62 8.44
N ASN A 62 13.23 15.50 8.85
CA ASN A 62 14.30 14.80 8.10
C ASN A 62 14.40 13.30 8.44
N THR A 63 13.49 12.78 9.28
CA THR A 63 13.50 11.39 9.74
C THR A 63 12.49 10.58 8.94
N ASP A 64 12.88 9.38 8.53
CA ASP A 64 11.98 8.47 7.84
C ASP A 64 10.76 8.13 8.73
N PRO A 65 9.54 8.17 8.18
CA PRO A 65 8.35 7.85 8.96
C PRO A 65 8.36 6.35 9.32
N VAL A 66 8.24 6.08 10.61
CA VAL A 66 8.10 4.72 11.15
C VAL A 66 6.63 4.33 11.10
N ASP A 67 6.34 3.07 10.81
CA ASP A 67 4.96 2.57 10.86
C ASP A 67 4.44 2.60 12.31
N VAL A 68 3.39 3.38 12.53
CA VAL A 68 2.78 3.64 13.83
C VAL A 68 1.27 3.68 13.70
N VAL A 69 0.56 3.50 14.82
CA VAL A 69 -0.90 3.59 14.86
C VAL A 69 -1.33 4.97 14.35
N LYS A 70 -2.06 4.98 13.24
CA LYS A 70 -2.53 6.21 12.57
C LYS A 70 -3.71 6.78 13.34
N LEU A 71 -3.58 8.02 13.82
CA LEU A 71 -4.65 8.74 14.50
C LEU A 71 -5.06 9.95 13.68
N ILE A 72 -6.35 10.03 13.33
CA ILE A 72 -6.90 11.12 12.52
C ILE A 72 -7.96 11.84 13.35
N VAL A 73 -7.77 13.14 13.55
CA VAL A 73 -8.74 14.02 14.19
C VAL A 73 -9.36 14.91 13.12
N SER A 74 -10.65 14.71 12.84
CA SER A 74 -11.42 15.56 11.92
C SER A 74 -12.54 16.29 12.67
N ALA A 75 -13.21 17.24 12.02
CA ALA A 75 -14.33 17.96 12.62
C ALA A 75 -15.51 17.06 13.04
N GLU A 76 -15.61 15.86 12.48
CA GLU A 76 -16.69 14.90 12.73
C GLU A 76 -16.37 13.89 13.84
N GLY A 77 -15.10 13.75 14.20
CA GLY A 77 -14.68 12.76 15.18
C GLY A 77 -13.19 12.42 15.19
N VAL A 78 -12.87 11.46 16.06
CA VAL A 78 -11.55 10.85 16.15
C VAL A 78 -11.61 9.45 15.55
N PHE A 79 -10.66 9.18 14.67
CA PHE A 79 -10.49 7.91 13.98
C PHE A 79 -9.14 7.30 14.36
N VAL A 80 -9.16 6.02 14.68
CA VAL A 80 -7.96 5.22 14.87
C VAL A 80 -7.90 4.27 13.68
N GLU A 81 -6.88 4.44 12.85
CA GLU A 81 -6.79 3.88 11.50
C GLU A 81 -8.02 4.26 10.66
N GLU A 82 -8.86 3.28 10.32
CA GLU A 82 -10.08 3.49 9.52
C GLU A 82 -11.35 3.48 10.38
N LYS A 83 -11.24 3.15 11.67
CA LYS A 83 -12.40 3.00 12.57
C LYS A 83 -12.71 4.32 13.27
N LYS A 84 -13.97 4.75 13.20
CA LYS A 84 -14.47 5.88 14.01
C LYS A 84 -14.59 5.42 15.45
N VAL A 85 -13.79 6.02 16.33
CA VAL A 85 -13.79 5.71 17.76
C VAL A 85 -14.60 6.72 18.54
N LEU A 86 -14.61 7.97 18.06
CA LEU A 86 -15.26 9.07 18.74
C LEU A 86 -15.97 9.97 17.72
N ALA A 87 -17.16 10.44 18.06
CA ALA A 87 -17.91 11.40 17.25
C ALA A 87 -17.96 12.74 17.96
N PHE A 88 -17.72 13.82 17.23
CA PHE A 88 -17.95 15.17 17.74
C PHE A 88 -19.37 15.62 17.40
N GLU A 89 -20.08 16.13 18.39
CA GLU A 89 -21.37 16.80 18.20
C GLU A 89 -21.13 18.31 18.19
N LYS A 90 -21.16 18.92 16.99
CA LYS A 90 -20.89 20.36 16.79
C LYS A 90 -19.51 20.80 17.32
N GLY A 91 -18.48 19.96 17.13
CA GLY A 91 -17.12 20.24 17.61
C GLY A 91 -16.94 20.07 19.13
N ARG A 92 -17.94 19.51 19.83
CA ARG A 92 -17.86 19.18 21.24
C ARG A 92 -17.93 17.68 21.45
N LEU A 93 -17.25 17.23 22.50
CA LEU A 93 -17.32 15.88 23.03
C LEU A 93 -18.60 15.74 23.85
N SER A 94 -19.31 14.61 23.73
CA SER A 94 -20.45 14.33 24.60
C SER A 94 -19.96 13.88 25.98
N ALA A 95 -20.68 14.23 27.05
CA ALA A 95 -20.31 13.86 28.42
C ALA A 95 -20.26 12.34 28.67
N ALA A 96 -20.87 11.53 27.79
CA ALA A 96 -20.82 10.08 27.85
C ALA A 96 -19.46 9.49 27.41
N GLN A 97 -18.67 10.26 26.64
CA GLN A 97 -17.38 9.85 26.09
C GLN A 97 -16.19 10.33 26.93
N ILE A 98 -16.46 11.18 27.92
CA ILE A 98 -15.49 11.77 28.83
C ILE A 98 -15.61 11.06 30.19
N ASP A 99 -14.48 10.86 30.86
CA ASP A 99 -14.50 10.31 32.20
C ASP A 99 -15.15 11.27 33.22
N LYS A 100 -15.70 10.72 34.30
CA LYS A 100 -16.34 11.53 35.35
C LYS A 100 -15.31 12.25 36.21
N ASP A 101 -14.12 11.66 36.35
CA ASP A 101 -13.07 12.15 37.23
C ASP A 101 -11.99 12.94 36.47
N ASP A 102 -11.80 12.69 35.17
CA ASP A 102 -10.85 13.42 34.31
C ASP A 102 -11.49 13.89 32.99
N PRO A 103 -11.71 15.21 32.81
CA PRO A 103 -12.28 15.77 31.60
C PRO A 103 -11.39 15.66 30.36
N SER A 104 -10.10 15.34 30.52
CA SER A 104 -9.16 15.12 29.41
C SER A 104 -9.10 13.65 28.99
N PHE A 105 -9.68 12.73 29.77
CA PHE A 105 -9.63 11.31 29.50
C PHE A 105 -10.78 10.86 28.61
N LEU A 106 -10.43 10.38 27.41
CA LEU A 106 -11.37 9.86 26.42
C LEU A 106 -11.37 8.33 26.49
N ARG A 107 -12.28 7.79 27.29
CA ARG A 107 -12.39 6.34 27.51
C ARG A 107 -12.49 5.50 26.21
N PRO A 108 -13.33 5.85 25.21
CA PRO A 108 -13.39 5.06 23.98
C PRO A 108 -12.09 5.12 23.16
N LEU A 109 -11.36 6.23 23.22
CA LEU A 109 -10.05 6.36 22.57
C LEU A 109 -9.00 5.49 23.28
N PHE A 110 -8.99 5.51 24.60
CA PHE A 110 -8.09 4.69 25.40
C PHE A 110 -8.30 3.20 25.11
N GLU A 111 -9.54 2.72 25.13
CA GLU A 111 -9.86 1.32 24.84
C GLU A 111 -9.37 0.91 23.45
N ALA A 112 -9.60 1.74 22.44
CA ALA A 112 -9.15 1.46 21.08
C ALA A 112 -7.62 1.44 20.96
N LEU A 113 -6.91 2.36 21.64
CA LEU A 113 -5.45 2.39 21.63
C LEU A 113 -4.83 1.25 22.43
N ASP A 114 -5.43 0.84 23.55
CA ASP A 114 -4.96 -0.28 24.37
C ASP A 114 -5.11 -1.62 23.63
N GLU A 115 -6.22 -1.82 22.92
CA GLU A 115 -6.42 -2.97 22.04
C GLU A 115 -5.31 -3.06 20.98
N ARG A 116 -5.00 -1.94 20.32
CA ARG A 116 -3.93 -1.89 19.31
C ARG A 116 -2.53 -2.05 19.91
N ALA A 117 -2.29 -1.50 21.09
CA ALA A 117 -1.03 -1.66 21.79
C ALA A 117 -0.77 -3.12 22.19
N LYS A 118 -1.82 -3.86 22.59
CA LYS A 118 -1.73 -5.30 22.87
C LYS A 118 -1.36 -6.09 21.62
N HIS A 119 -2.05 -5.84 20.51
CA HIS A 119 -1.72 -6.48 19.23
C HIS A 119 -0.29 -6.17 18.76
N ALA A 120 0.16 -4.92 18.87
CA ALA A 120 1.53 -4.55 18.51
C ALA A 120 2.57 -5.27 19.38
N LYS A 121 2.31 -5.41 20.69
CA LYS A 121 3.18 -6.17 21.61
C LYS A 121 3.22 -7.66 21.28
N GLU A 122 2.09 -8.25 20.87
CA GLU A 122 2.04 -9.66 20.44
C GLU A 122 2.89 -9.87 19.18
N ILE A 123 2.80 -8.98 18.20
CA ILE A 123 3.59 -9.05 16.96
C ILE A 123 5.09 -8.88 17.26
N SER A 124 5.46 -7.89 18.08
CA SER A 124 6.86 -7.67 18.50
C SER A 124 7.47 -8.91 19.15
N LYS A 125 6.74 -9.57 20.06
CA LYS A 125 7.22 -10.81 20.70
C LYS A 125 7.53 -11.94 19.71
N VAL A 126 6.82 -12.01 18.60
CA VAL A 126 7.08 -13.04 17.56
C VAL A 126 8.28 -12.67 16.71
N ASN A 127 8.42 -11.38 16.38
CA ASN A 127 9.49 -10.89 15.51
C ASN A 127 10.85 -10.81 16.22
N ASP A 128 10.90 -10.56 17.53
CA ASP A 128 12.15 -10.49 18.30
C ASP A 128 12.79 -11.88 18.55
N VAL A 129 12.11 -12.97 18.18
CA VAL A 129 12.55 -14.36 18.37
C VAL A 129 13.21 -14.96 17.11
N ILE A 130 13.26 -14.20 16.01
CA ILE A 130 13.90 -14.58 14.74
C ILE A 130 15.10 -13.68 14.48
#